data_AF-A0AAP2N598-F1
#
_entry.id   AF-A0AAP2N598-F1
#
_cell.length_a   1.000
_cell.length_b   1.000
_cell.length_c   1.000
_cell.angle_alpha   90.00
_cell.angle_beta   90.00
_cell.angle_gamma   90.00
#
_symmetry.space_group_name_H-M   'P 1'
#
loop_
_entity.id
_entity.type
_entity.pdbx_description
1 polymer ?
#
loop_
_entity_poly.entity_id
_entity_poly.type
_entity_poly.pdbx_seq_one_letter_code
_entity_poly.pdbx_strand_id
1 'polypeptide(L)' 'MPISEVYNMDCMEYMKNIPDKFFDLAIVDPQYGIDIMHKGGMPKHLGFKQYKRKDWDKSPPRKEIF' A
#
# COMPACT_ATOMS: atom_id res chain seq x y z
N MET A 1 20.75 15.58 13.04
CA MET A 1 19.66 16.17 12.23
C MET A 1 18.75 15.03 11.81
N PRO A 2 17.42 15.19 11.84
CA PRO A 2 16.52 14.16 11.32
C PRO A 2 16.78 13.95 9.82
N ILE A 3 16.76 12.69 9.39
CA ILE A 3 16.85 12.30 7.98
C ILE A 3 15.43 12.23 7.44
N SER A 4 15.18 12.82 6.27
CA SER A 4 13.87 12.81 5.61
C SER A 4 14.08 12.57 4.11
N GLU A 5 14.07 11.30 3.73
CA GLU A 5 14.34 10.85 2.37
C GLU A 5 13.12 10.09 1.83
N VAL A 6 12.87 10.25 0.53
CA VAL A 6 11.78 9.55 -0.17
C VAL A 6 12.31 8.97 -1.47
N TYR A 7 11.86 7.76 -1.79
CA TYR A 7 12.30 7.02 -2.97
C TYR A 7 11.10 6.56 -3.77
N ASN A 8 11.15 6.77 -5.09
CA ASN A 8 10.17 6.21 -6.01
C ASN A 8 10.66 4.85 -6.52
N MET A 9 10.50 3.82 -5.69
CA MET A 9 10.98 2.45 -5.98
C MET A 9 10.09 1.39 -5.32
N ASP A 10 10.31 0.13 -5.66
CA ASP A 10 9.63 -0.99 -4.99
C ASP A 10 10.08 -1.10 -3.52
N CYS A 11 9.11 -1.31 -2.61
CA CYS A 11 9.39 -1.37 -1.18
C CYS A 11 10.32 -2.53 -0.81
N MET A 12 10.17 -3.71 -1.43
CA MET A 12 10.99 -4.86 -1.07
C MET A 12 12.40 -4.75 -1.65
N GLU A 13 12.55 -4.11 -2.82
CA GLU A 13 13.87 -3.77 -3.36
C GLU A 13 14.61 -2.80 -2.43
N TYR A 14 13.92 -1.82 -1.85
CA TYR A 14 14.50 -0.91 -0.86
C TYR A 14 14.93 -1.67 0.39
N MET A 15 14.00 -2.41 1.01
CA MET A 15 14.20 -3.07 2.29
C MET A 15 15.33 -4.11 2.27
N LYS A 16 15.59 -4.78 1.14
CA LYS A 16 16.70 -5.75 1.00
C LYS A 16 18.08 -5.14 1.23
N ASN A 17 18.25 -3.84 0.99
CA ASN A 17 19.53 -3.16 1.10
C ASN A 17 19.74 -2.48 2.46
N ILE A 18 18.74 -2.53 3.33
CA ILE A 18 18.76 -1.91 4.64
C ILE A 18 19.24 -2.93 5.68
N PRO A 19 20.18 -2.56 6.58
CA PRO A 19 20.60 -3.45 7.66
C PRO A 19 19.45 -3.87 8.58
N ASP A 20 19.57 -5.04 9.20
CA ASP A 20 18.64 -5.47 10.24
C ASP A 20 18.57 -4.44 11.38
N LYS A 21 17.37 -4.25 11.93
CA LYS A 21 17.08 -3.31 13.05
C LYS A 21 17.47 -1.85 12.78
N PHE A 22 17.47 -1.44 11.51
CA PHE A 22 17.76 -0.05 11.13
C PHE A 22 16.67 0.94 11.56
N PHE A 23 15.40 0.53 11.53
CA PHE A 23 14.26 1.39 11.90
C PHE A 23 13.78 1.10 13.32
N ASP A 24 13.58 2.15 14.12
CA ASP A 24 12.95 2.05 15.44
C ASP A 24 11.41 1.85 15.34
N LEU A 25 10.79 2.38 14.29
CA LEU A 25 9.35 2.31 14.02
C LEU A 25 9.09 2.19 12.53
N ALA A 26 8.21 1.26 12.15
CA ALA A 26 7.72 1.12 10.78
C ALA A 26 6.21 1.42 10.72
N ILE A 27 5.80 2.26 9.76
CA ILE A 27 4.40 2.50 9.42
C ILE A 27 4.20 1.95 8.01
N VAL A 28 3.41 0.88 7.88
CA VAL A 28 3.25 0.17 6.61
C VAL A 28 1.76 0.00 6.31
N ASP A 29 1.35 0.41 5.11
CA ASP A 29 0.01 0.21 4.56
C ASP A 29 0.13 -0.72 3.34
N PRO A 30 0.21 -2.06 3.53
CA PRO A 30 0.37 -3.00 2.43
C PRO A 30 -0.95 -3.17 1.67
N GLN A 31 -0.89 -3.85 0.52
CA GLN A 31 -2.12 -4.36 -0.10
C GLN A 31 -2.78 -5.33 0.88
N TYR A 32 -4.09 -5.23 1.12
CA TYR A 32 -4.81 -6.11 2.05
C TYR A 32 -5.53 -7.24 1.35
N GLY A 33 -5.76 -7.11 0.04
CA GLY A 33 -6.52 -8.10 -0.71
C GLY A 33 -8.00 -8.09 -0.41
N ILE A 34 -8.53 -6.96 0.06
CA ILE A 34 -9.96 -6.84 0.40
C ILE A 34 -10.81 -6.36 -0.78
N ASP A 35 -10.19 -6.03 -1.91
CA ASP A 35 -10.82 -5.64 -3.17
C ASP A 35 -11.78 -4.44 -3.01
N ILE A 36 -11.37 -3.46 -2.20
CA ILE A 36 -12.26 -2.36 -1.77
C ILE A 36 -12.84 -1.56 -2.94
N MET A 37 -12.10 -1.45 -4.04
CA MET A 37 -12.53 -0.72 -5.25
C MET A 37 -13.67 -1.41 -5.99
N HIS A 38 -13.90 -2.70 -5.74
CA HIS A 38 -14.98 -3.48 -6.36
C HIS A 38 -16.09 -3.83 -5.36
N LYS A 39 -15.85 -3.64 -4.05
CA LYS A 39 -16.88 -3.77 -3.00
C LYS A 39 -17.65 -2.46 -2.78
N GLY A 40 -18.62 -2.22 -3.66
CA GLY A 40 -19.71 -1.26 -3.44
C GLY A 40 -19.27 0.16 -3.06
N GLY A 41 -18.92 0.97 -4.07
CA GLY A 41 -18.69 2.40 -3.87
C GLY A 41 -19.99 3.15 -3.55
N MET A 42 -19.83 4.35 -2.97
CA MET A 42 -20.97 5.22 -2.69
C MET A 42 -21.81 5.48 -3.95
N PRO A 43 -23.15 5.46 -3.88
CA PRO A 43 -24.00 5.58 -5.06
C PRO A 43 -23.83 6.92 -5.79
N LYS A 44 -23.76 6.88 -7.13
CA LYS A 44 -23.68 8.08 -7.98
C LYS A 44 -24.87 9.04 -7.77
N HIS A 45 -26.06 8.50 -7.49
CA HIS A 45 -27.27 9.31 -7.28
C HIS A 45 -27.23 10.15 -5.99
N LEU A 46 -26.33 9.85 -5.06
CA LEU A 46 -26.06 10.67 -3.86
C LEU A 46 -24.94 11.70 -4.09
N GLY A 47 -24.52 11.92 -5.34
CA GLY A 47 -23.51 12.92 -5.70
C GLY A 47 -22.05 12.45 -5.58
N PHE A 48 -21.81 11.19 -5.24
CA PHE A 48 -20.45 10.67 -5.09
C PHE A 48 -19.76 10.46 -6.44
N LYS A 49 -18.52 10.95 -6.54
CA LYS A 49 -17.66 10.77 -7.71
C LYS A 49 -17.28 9.30 -7.87
N GLN A 50 -17.57 8.74 -9.04
CA GLN A 50 -17.13 7.40 -9.41
C GLN A 50 -15.73 7.48 -10.00
N TYR A 51 -14.80 6.73 -9.42
CA TYR A 51 -13.45 6.58 -9.96
C TYR A 51 -13.35 5.31 -10.79
N LYS A 52 -12.42 5.29 -11.77
CA LYS A 52 -12.08 4.06 -12.48
C LYS A 52 -11.58 3.06 -11.45
N ARG A 53 -12.22 1.88 -11.40
CA ARG A 53 -11.79 0.80 -10.52
C ARG A 53 -10.36 0.39 -10.87
N LYS A 54 -9.57 0.18 -9.83
CA LYS A 54 -8.19 -0.29 -9.92
C LYS A 54 -8.06 -1.56 -9.10
N ASP A 55 -7.05 -2.34 -9.46
CA ASP A 55 -6.86 -3.70 -8.97
C ASP A 55 -5.70 -3.82 -7.99
N TRP A 56 -5.27 -2.70 -7.42
CA TRP A 56 -4.10 -2.63 -6.53
C TRP A 56 -4.30 -3.36 -5.21
N ASP A 57 -5.55 -3.67 -4.81
CA ASP A 57 -5.90 -4.30 -3.53
C ASP A 57 -6.68 -5.62 -3.73
N LYS A 58 -6.50 -6.29 -4.87
CA LYS A 58 -7.23 -7.54 -5.19
C LYS A 58 -6.74 -8.75 -4.41
N SER A 59 -5.47 -8.75 -4.02
CA SER A 59 -4.84 -9.86 -3.28
C SER A 59 -3.88 -9.32 -2.24
N PRO A 60 -3.73 -9.99 -1.08
CA PRO A 60 -2.69 -9.63 -0.14
C PRO A 60 -1.30 -9.92 -0.74
N PRO A 61 -0.23 -9.33 -0.20
CA PRO A 61 1.14 -9.68 -0.54
C PRO A 61 1.41 -11.17 -0.36
N ARG A 62 2.41 -11.67 -1.08
CA ARG A 62 2.86 -13.05 -0.93
C ARG A 62 3.34 -13.28 0.51
N LYS A 63 3.17 -14.50 1.01
CA LYS A 63 3.62 -14.87 2.38
C LYS A 63 5.11 -14.61 2.62
N GLU A 64 5.94 -14.62 1.58
CA GLU A 64 7.38 -14.30 1.68
C GLU A 64 7.66 -12.89 2.22
N ILE A 65 6.66 -12.01 2.23
CA ILE A 65 6.75 -10.63 2.70
C ILE A 65 6.18 -10.48 4.14
N PHE A 66 5.57 -11.54 4.71
CA PHE A 66 4.93 -11.54 6.04
C PHE A 66 5.53 -12.56 7.01
#